data_AF-A0A9D8TJE3-F1
#
_entry.id   AF-A0A9D8TJE3-F1
#
_cell.length_a   1.000
_cell.length_b   1.000
_cell.length_c   1.000
_cell.angle_alpha   90.00
_cell.angle_beta   90.00
_cell.angle_gamma   90.00
#
_symmetry.space_group_name_H-M   'P 1'
#
loop_
_entity.id
_entity.type
_entity.pdbx_description
1 polymer ?
#
loop_
_entity_poly.entity_id
_entity_poly.type
_entity_poly.pdbx_seq_one_letter_code
_entity_poly.pdbx_strand_id
1 'polypeptide(L)'
;MKKLFLLLASAFCLNASAAISDDPTQLVNNDYIGEWGRLKLVGNQLSNAKGEPVQLKGWSSFSTHYSEVGGCLTENQFKQMKAWGANIVRMAMYLNDYGGYMANKNGETQKMKEYIDWSAKVG
;
A
#
# COMPACT_ATOMS: atom_id res chain seq x y z
N MET A 1 -58.75 6.42 6.48
CA MET A 1 -57.77 7.53 6.42
C MET A 1 -56.95 7.58 7.71
N LYS A 2 -55.93 6.73 7.83
CA LYS A 2 -54.91 6.81 8.88
C LYS A 2 -53.56 6.41 8.28
N LYS A 3 -52.91 7.44 7.74
CA LYS A 3 -51.47 7.71 7.72
C LYS A 3 -50.55 6.52 7.38
N LEU A 4 -50.44 6.34 6.07
CA LEU A 4 -49.22 6.10 5.31
C LEU A 4 -48.02 6.87 5.89
N PHE A 5 -47.19 6.23 6.72
CA PHE A 5 -45.90 6.75 7.17
C PHE A 5 -45.05 5.57 7.65
N LEU A 6 -44.14 5.07 6.80
CA LEU A 6 -42.89 4.35 7.13
C LEU A 6 -42.36 3.64 5.88
N LEU A 7 -42.00 4.44 4.86
CA LEU A 7 -41.24 4.01 3.68
C LEU A 7 -40.23 5.13 3.35
N LEU A 8 -39.28 5.38 4.27
CA LEU A 8 -38.16 6.31 4.04
C LEU A 8 -37.05 6.04 5.07
N ALA A 9 -36.44 4.87 4.99
CA ALA A 9 -35.19 4.58 5.72
C ALA A 9 -34.22 3.71 4.91
N SER A 10 -34.28 3.76 3.57
CA SER A 10 -33.44 2.94 2.68
C SER A 10 -32.66 3.76 1.65
N ALA A 11 -32.28 5.00 1.97
CA ALA A 11 -31.60 5.89 1.01
C ALA A 11 -30.40 6.63 1.60
N PHE A 12 -29.60 5.97 2.44
CA PHE A 12 -28.28 6.51 2.82
C PHE A 12 -27.24 5.39 2.96
N CYS A 13 -27.21 4.46 2.02
CA CYS A 13 -25.94 3.84 1.65
C CYS A 13 -25.29 4.77 0.63
N LEU A 14 -24.62 5.83 1.13
CA LEU A 14 -23.60 6.49 0.32
C LEU A 14 -22.52 5.43 0.08
N ASN A 15 -22.57 4.79 -1.07
CA ASN A 15 -21.37 4.23 -1.67
C ASN A 15 -20.47 5.44 -1.96
N ALA A 16 -19.65 5.82 -0.98
CA ALA A 16 -18.45 6.57 -1.26
C ALA A 16 -17.54 5.62 -2.05
N SER A 17 -17.83 5.45 -3.34
CA SER A 17 -16.76 5.15 -4.29
C SER A 17 -15.83 6.33 -4.17
N ALA A 18 -14.71 6.15 -3.49
CA ALA A 18 -13.59 7.05 -3.62
C ALA A 18 -13.31 7.14 -5.13
N ALA A 19 -13.70 8.25 -5.74
CA ALA A 19 -13.33 8.54 -7.11
C ALA A 19 -11.80 8.62 -7.08
N ILE A 20 -11.15 7.58 -7.59
CA ILE A 20 -9.73 7.63 -7.88
C ILE A 20 -9.63 8.69 -8.98
N SER A 21 -9.04 9.84 -8.68
CA SER A 21 -8.73 10.80 -9.71
C SER A 21 -7.70 10.15 -10.64
N ASP A 22 -8.10 9.86 -11.87
CA ASP A 22 -7.20 9.35 -12.92
C ASP A 22 -6.18 10.40 -13.40
N ASP A 23 -6.14 11.56 -12.74
CA ASP A 23 -5.14 12.61 -12.96
C ASP A 23 -3.80 12.18 -12.33
N PRO A 24 -2.76 11.91 -13.14
CA PRO A 24 -1.45 11.50 -12.65
C PRO A 24 -0.82 12.53 -11.71
N THR A 25 -1.20 13.81 -11.81
CA THR A 25 -0.65 14.87 -10.95
C THR A 25 -1.19 14.83 -9.51
N GLN A 26 -2.36 14.22 -9.30
CA GLN A 26 -2.90 13.98 -7.96
C GLN A 26 -2.16 12.82 -7.29
N LEU A 27 -1.78 11.77 -8.04
CA LEU A 27 -1.09 10.58 -7.50
C LEU A 27 0.29 10.91 -6.90
N VAL A 28 0.98 11.92 -7.43
CA VAL A 28 2.31 12.33 -6.93
C VAL A 28 2.24 13.00 -5.56
N ASN A 29 1.09 13.56 -5.18
CA ASN A 29 0.91 14.33 -3.96
C ASN A 29 0.18 13.57 -2.83
N ASN A 30 -0.16 12.30 -3.03
CA ASN A 30 -0.89 11.52 -2.03
C ASN A 30 0.03 11.19 -0.83
N ASP A 31 -0.31 11.70 0.35
CA ASP A 31 0.33 11.30 1.62
C ASP A 31 -0.47 10.17 2.27
N TYR A 32 -0.32 8.95 1.74
CA TYR A 32 -1.07 7.79 2.23
C TYR A 32 -0.82 7.52 3.72
N ILE A 33 0.42 7.73 4.20
CA ILE A 33 0.79 7.50 5.59
C ILE A 33 0.14 8.56 6.50
N GLY A 34 0.22 9.84 6.14
CA GLY A 34 -0.40 10.92 6.90
C GLY A 34 -1.93 10.86 6.90
N GLU A 35 -2.53 10.48 5.76
CA GLU A 35 -3.99 10.39 5.62
C GLU A 35 -4.57 9.17 6.33
N TRP A 36 -3.97 7.99 6.16
CA TRP A 36 -4.54 6.75 6.67
C TRP A 36 -4.02 6.37 8.07
N GLY A 37 -2.80 6.75 8.40
CA GLY A 37 -2.18 6.39 9.68
C GLY A 37 -2.14 4.88 9.92
N ARG A 38 -2.30 4.47 11.19
CA ARG A 38 -2.24 3.06 11.58
C ARG A 38 -3.45 2.27 11.05
N LEU A 39 -3.17 1.34 10.14
CA LEU A 39 -4.17 0.42 9.61
C LEU A 39 -4.67 -0.56 10.68
N LYS A 40 -5.94 -0.96 10.58
CA LYS A 40 -6.61 -1.91 11.48
C LYS A 40 -7.69 -2.70 10.74
N LEU A 41 -8.18 -3.76 11.35
CA LEU A 41 -9.39 -4.45 10.88
C LEU A 41 -10.63 -3.87 11.56
N VAL A 42 -11.65 -3.56 10.77
CA VAL A 42 -13.02 -3.29 11.24
C VAL A 42 -13.89 -4.43 10.71
N GLY A 43 -14.18 -5.40 11.58
CA GLY A 43 -14.69 -6.70 11.12
C GLY A 43 -13.69 -7.37 10.17
N ASN A 44 -14.11 -7.63 8.93
CA ASN A 44 -13.27 -8.25 7.89
C ASN A 44 -12.67 -7.23 6.91
N GLN A 45 -12.84 -5.93 7.15
CA GLN A 45 -12.36 -4.86 6.26
C GLN A 45 -11.06 -4.27 6.80
N LEU A 46 -10.05 -4.13 5.94
CA LEU A 46 -8.88 -3.31 6.23
C LEU A 46 -9.28 -1.84 6.18
N SER A 47 -9.00 -1.12 7.26
CA SER A 47 -9.41 0.26 7.47
C SER A 47 -8.25 1.11 7.99
N ASN A 48 -8.34 2.41 7.76
CA ASN A 48 -7.41 3.40 8.30
C ASN A 48 -7.59 3.63 9.81
N ALA A 49 -6.81 4.54 10.39
CA ALA A 49 -6.86 4.85 11.82
C ALA A 49 -8.25 5.31 12.30
N LYS A 50 -9.00 6.01 11.44
CA LYS A 50 -10.37 6.49 11.71
C LYS A 50 -11.44 5.40 11.54
N GLY A 51 -11.09 4.26 10.96
CA GLY A 51 -12.01 3.14 10.68
C GLY A 51 -12.62 3.18 9.28
N GLU A 52 -12.21 4.12 8.44
CA GLU A 52 -12.66 4.22 7.04
C GLU A 52 -11.99 3.10 6.21
N PRO A 53 -12.72 2.43 5.31
CA PRO A 53 -12.19 1.32 4.52
C PRO A 53 -11.08 1.79 3.58
N VAL A 54 -10.01 1.00 3.47
CA VAL A 54 -8.90 1.25 2.53
C VAL A 54 -8.63 0.01 1.67
N GLN A 55 -8.01 0.22 0.51
CA GLN A 55 -7.54 -0.86 -0.36
C GLN A 55 -6.08 -0.63 -0.75
N LEU A 56 -5.23 -1.59 -0.39
CA LEU A 56 -3.83 -1.56 -0.78
C LEU A 56 -3.65 -2.11 -2.21
N LYS A 57 -2.93 -1.39 -3.06
CA LYS A 57 -2.60 -1.74 -4.44
C LYS A 57 -1.16 -1.33 -4.74
N GLY A 58 -0.42 -2.23 -5.36
CA GLY A 58 0.96 -1.99 -5.75
C GLY A 58 1.67 -3.25 -6.22
N TRP A 59 2.99 -3.25 -6.09
CA TRP A 59 3.84 -4.27 -6.71
C TRP A 59 4.56 -5.14 -5.68
N SER A 60 4.96 -6.32 -6.12
CA SER A 60 5.95 -7.14 -5.43
C SER A 60 7.23 -7.16 -6.24
N SER A 61 8.37 -7.07 -5.56
CA SER A 61 9.65 -7.39 -6.19
C SER A 61 9.74 -8.89 -6.52
N PHE A 62 10.61 -9.24 -7.46
CA PHE A 62 11.27 -10.56 -7.47
C PHE A 62 12.28 -10.63 -6.32
N SER A 63 13.00 -11.75 -6.13
CA SER A 63 13.83 -11.88 -4.94
C SER A 63 14.99 -10.88 -4.90
N THR A 64 15.16 -10.22 -3.75
CA THR A 64 16.09 -9.10 -3.55
C THR A 64 17.58 -9.47 -3.53
N HIS A 65 17.89 -10.76 -3.49
CA HIS A 65 19.26 -11.25 -3.58
C HIS A 65 19.77 -11.34 -5.02
N TYR A 66 18.88 -11.42 -6.02
CA TYR A 66 19.26 -11.45 -7.42
C TYR A 66 19.72 -10.07 -7.90
N SER A 67 20.90 -10.04 -8.54
CA SER A 67 21.52 -8.81 -9.07
C SER A 67 20.65 -8.08 -10.11
N GLU A 68 19.85 -8.84 -10.85
CA GLU A 68 18.91 -8.41 -11.88
C GLU A 68 17.81 -7.50 -11.31
N VAL A 69 17.51 -7.67 -10.02
CA VAL A 69 16.50 -6.88 -9.31
C VAL A 69 17.11 -5.58 -8.73
N GLY A 70 18.44 -5.54 -8.53
CA GLY A 70 19.12 -4.39 -7.92
C GLY A 70 18.90 -3.07 -8.67
N GLY A 71 18.91 -3.10 -10.01
CA GLY A 71 18.62 -1.92 -10.83
C GLY A 71 17.15 -1.44 -10.78
N CYS A 72 16.24 -2.32 -10.37
CA CYS A 72 14.81 -2.03 -10.26
C CYS A 72 14.40 -1.53 -8.87
N LEU A 73 15.26 -1.66 -7.86
CA LEU A 73 14.97 -1.34 -6.45
C LEU A 73 15.91 -0.25 -5.94
N THR A 74 15.61 1.00 -6.30
CA THR A 74 16.29 2.20 -5.81
C THR A 74 15.26 3.18 -5.23
N GLU A 75 15.69 4.14 -4.40
CA GLU A 75 14.78 5.16 -3.85
C GLU A 75 13.96 5.86 -4.96
N ASN A 76 14.57 6.12 -6.13
CA ASN A 76 13.87 6.74 -7.25
C ASN A 76 12.77 5.84 -7.84
N GLN A 77 12.98 4.52 -7.86
CA GLN A 77 11.95 3.58 -8.33
C GLN A 77 10.76 3.52 -7.37
N PHE A 78 10.98 3.68 -6.05
CA PHE A 78 9.88 3.77 -5.08
C PHE A 78 9.03 5.03 -5.33
N LYS A 79 9.67 6.17 -5.62
CA LYS A 79 8.98 7.40 -6.04
C LYS A 79 8.18 7.17 -7.33
N GLN A 80 8.76 6.47 -8.29
CA GLN A 80 8.09 6.18 -9.56
C GLN A 80 6.88 5.27 -9.39
N MET A 81 6.98 4.23 -8.53
CA MET A 81 5.86 3.36 -8.17
C MET A 81 4.73 4.17 -7.52
N LYS A 82 5.06 5.06 -6.58
CA LYS A 82 4.07 5.95 -5.96
C LYS A 82 3.40 6.87 -6.99
N ALA A 83 4.17 7.45 -7.90
CA ALA A 83 3.64 8.25 -9.01
C ALA A 83 2.72 7.46 -9.96
N TRP A 84 2.90 6.14 -10.05
CA TRP A 84 1.99 5.23 -10.75
C TRP A 84 0.79 4.77 -9.91
N GLY A 85 0.63 5.29 -8.70
CA GLY A 85 -0.52 5.02 -7.83
C GLY A 85 -0.35 3.85 -6.87
N ALA A 86 0.86 3.31 -6.67
CA ALA A 86 1.05 2.38 -5.55
C ALA A 86 0.89 3.10 -4.21
N ASN A 87 0.23 2.39 -3.29
CA ASN A 87 0.15 2.73 -1.87
C ASN A 87 0.75 1.60 -0.99
N ILE A 88 1.33 0.58 -1.62
CA ILE A 88 2.09 -0.50 -0.98
C ILE A 88 3.16 -1.02 -1.95
N VAL A 89 4.28 -1.46 -1.39
CA VAL A 89 5.26 -2.29 -2.10
C VAL A 89 5.60 -3.52 -1.23
N ARG A 90 5.67 -4.69 -1.85
CA ARG A 90 6.09 -5.93 -1.21
C ARG A 90 7.53 -6.24 -1.58
N MET A 91 8.40 -6.30 -0.57
CA MET A 91 9.79 -6.74 -0.71
C MET A 91 9.91 -8.24 -0.48
N ALA A 92 10.30 -8.99 -1.52
CA ALA A 92 10.32 -10.44 -1.48
C ALA A 92 11.71 -10.99 -1.10
N MET A 93 11.95 -11.18 0.20
CA MET A 93 13.16 -11.83 0.71
C MET A 93 13.00 -13.35 0.70
N TYR A 94 13.71 -14.06 -0.19
CA TYR A 94 13.65 -15.51 -0.26
C TYR A 94 14.59 -16.15 0.75
N LEU A 95 14.25 -17.34 1.23
CA LEU A 95 14.97 -18.00 2.32
C LEU A 95 16.10 -18.90 1.83
N ASN A 96 15.75 -19.97 1.12
CA ASN A 96 16.66 -21.09 0.82
C ASN A 96 17.26 -21.07 -0.60
N ASP A 97 16.96 -20.04 -1.39
CA ASP A 97 17.56 -19.89 -2.72
C ASP A 97 19.06 -19.60 -2.61
N TYR A 98 19.80 -19.91 -3.68
CA TYR A 98 21.23 -19.60 -3.73
C TYR A 98 21.47 -18.09 -3.58
N GLY A 99 22.12 -17.71 -2.47
CA GLY A 99 22.34 -16.30 -2.14
C GLY A 99 21.19 -15.61 -1.40
N GLY A 100 20.10 -16.32 -1.08
CA GLY A 100 18.99 -15.81 -0.29
C GLY A 100 19.33 -15.58 1.19
N TYR A 101 18.30 -15.29 1.99
CA TYR A 101 18.46 -14.92 3.40
C TYR A 101 19.27 -15.93 4.22
N MET A 102 19.09 -17.24 4.00
CA MET A 102 19.81 -18.25 4.77
C MET A 102 21.31 -18.28 4.46
N ALA A 103 21.71 -17.85 3.26
CA ALA A 103 23.12 -17.72 2.87
C ALA A 103 23.74 -16.40 3.34
N ASN A 104 22.96 -15.31 3.44
CA ASN A 104 23.45 -14.00 3.89
C ASN A 104 22.41 -13.24 4.73
N LYS A 105 22.21 -13.67 5.97
CA LYS A 105 21.19 -13.12 6.87
C LYS A 105 21.36 -11.62 7.12
N ASN A 106 22.60 -11.19 7.38
CA ASN A 106 22.88 -9.80 7.71
C ASN A 106 22.70 -8.89 6.49
N GLY A 107 23.21 -9.29 5.32
CA GLY A 107 23.08 -8.52 4.10
C GLY A 107 21.64 -8.37 3.65
N GLU A 108 20.87 -9.47 3.62
CA GLU A 108 19.44 -9.39 3.25
C GLU A 108 18.61 -8.64 4.29
N THR A 109 18.90 -8.77 5.59
CA THR A 109 18.26 -7.93 6.63
C THR A 109 18.54 -6.45 6.41
N GLN A 110 19.78 -6.09 6.07
CA GLN A 110 20.16 -4.70 5.82
C GLN A 110 19.44 -4.13 4.60
N LYS A 111 19.37 -4.88 3.50
CA LYS A 111 18.59 -4.49 2.31
C LYS A 111 17.12 -4.25 2.66
N MET A 112 16.50 -5.14 3.44
CA MET A 112 15.10 -4.97 3.84
C MET A 112 14.88 -3.68 4.64
N LYS A 113 15.78 -3.37 5.58
CA LYS A 113 15.72 -2.12 6.36
C LYS A 113 15.82 -0.90 5.45
N GLU A 114 16.76 -0.90 4.51
CA GLU A 114 16.94 0.19 3.55
C GLU A 114 15.68 0.42 2.69
N TYR A 115 15.06 -0.65 2.19
CA TYR A 115 13.81 -0.55 1.43
C TYR A 115 12.63 -0.05 2.28
N ILE A 116 12.56 -0.44 3.55
CA ILE A 116 11.56 0.08 4.50
C ILE A 116 11.78 1.58 4.73
N ASP A 117 13.03 2.00 4.95
CA ASP A 117 13.39 3.40 5.18
C ASP A 117 13.07 4.27 3.95
N TRP A 118 13.38 3.79 2.74
CA TRP A 118 12.99 4.48 1.50
C TRP A 118 11.48 4.56 1.33
N SER A 119 10.74 3.48 1.61
CA SER A 119 9.28 3.50 1.55
C SER A 119 8.69 4.51 2.55
N ALA A 120 9.20 4.55 3.78
CA ALA A 120 8.76 5.50 4.79
C ALA A 120 9.06 6.96 4.39
N LYS A 121 10.21 7.20 3.75
CA LYS A 121 10.61 8.51 3.24
C LYS A 121 9.77 8.98 2.05
N VAL A 122 9.39 8.06 1.16
CA VAL A 122 8.58 8.35 -0.03
C VAL A 122 7.10 8.57 0.34
N GLY A 123 6.64 7.90 1.41
CA GLY A 123 5.24 7.87 1.83
C GLY A 123 4.38 7.03 0.90
#